data_AF-A0A496XEA6-F1
#
_entry.id   AF-A0A496XEA6-F1
#
_cell.length_a   1.000
_cell.length_b   1.000
_cell.length_c   1.000
_cell.angle_alpha   90.00
_cell.angle_beta   90.00
_cell.angle_gamma   90.00
#
_symmetry.space_group_name_H-M   'P 1'
#
loop_
_entity.id
_entity.type
_entity.pdbx_description
1 polymer ?
#
loop_
_entity_poly.entity_id
_entity_poly.type
_entity_poly.pdbx_seq_one_letter_code
_entity_poly.pdbx_strand_id
1 'polypeptide(L)'
;LSILIHVALFLLAGMLVVFTVVKKEEKKFVPPKAVERPKMKLKKPKVKVKKTSKPKPTTRIVTKMNRASMPDIQLPEMSGMSDGFAGGVGGFDMMPDLDEISVFGNAQSIGNDLEGVVYSLLYDRNGGTIPMGEDQFREVLRKYVLSGWKDSILARYYRLPKKLYSTYVMVPPLPTALAPGVFGAPGLDDYFLFVKYEGQLVHKEDIRFRFWGIGDAYIFVNVGGKEVLMSTWYFHHPYFDWWQSHAGGDRTYILGNQRMVVGDWIDLKAGEPVDMKVLFGEWVGGYVSGMLLVEVDGVEYPHGRHNGPLLPIFKTEELSWDSRTEISRFLAADECSLTTGPVFNDYYSGSTSPEVVEAGTPESGEEPSAPIGAENAVRQWTLADGRSVEAEFVTEIAGRAVLENAKGKQIKIPMKQLSEADRSHILLSIPPTLDINFAKTTRQSKFGDTYNGSAPPVRGQFYTFSTRIKKTSLRPYEFGLAAECFVIGNEFGGDKKILLDYQKTEFKLTKENDYAFKFSGKPVELIDYNLNDERRGKKYSGFLVVIKDSRGEIIAYRTSSENLYRNLNSLRKLKVGWYFDRQCARCLPTPPEPFVNVYNN
;
A
#
# COMPACT_ATOMS: atom_id res chain seq x y z
N LEU A 1 51.50 -41.43 39.70
CA LEU A 1 51.84 -41.27 38.26
C LEU A 1 50.68 -40.64 37.46
N SER A 2 49.46 -41.20 37.52
CA SER A 2 48.29 -40.65 36.79
C SER A 2 47.95 -39.18 37.11
N ILE A 3 47.98 -38.78 38.40
CA ILE A 3 47.70 -37.40 38.81
C ILE A 3 48.74 -36.41 38.26
N LEU A 4 50.01 -36.81 38.24
CA LEU A 4 51.09 -36.00 37.67
C LEU A 4 50.93 -35.81 36.16
N ILE A 5 50.46 -36.84 35.45
CA ILE A 5 50.18 -36.77 34.01
C ILE A 5 49.01 -35.82 33.73
N HIS A 6 47.95 -35.86 34.54
CA HIS A 6 46.80 -34.97 34.37
C HIS A 6 47.15 -33.51 34.69
N VAL A 7 47.95 -33.25 35.71
CA VAL A 7 48.44 -31.90 36.03
C VAL A 7 49.36 -31.38 34.92
N ALA A 8 50.24 -32.22 34.38
CA ALA A 8 51.10 -31.85 33.26
C ALA A 8 50.28 -31.53 32.00
N LEU A 9 49.25 -32.32 31.68
CA LEU A 9 48.34 -32.07 30.56
C LEU A 9 47.53 -30.79 30.72
N PHE A 10 47.07 -30.48 31.94
CA PHE A 10 46.35 -29.23 32.22
C PHE A 10 47.25 -28.00 32.09
N LEU A 11 48.52 -28.11 32.51
CA LEU A 11 49.51 -27.04 32.32
C LEU A 11 49.88 -26.86 30.84
N LEU A 12 49.98 -27.95 30.08
CA LEU A 12 50.26 -27.91 28.64
C LEU A 12 49.08 -27.30 27.85
N ALA A 13 47.85 -27.65 28.22
CA ALA A 13 46.64 -27.05 27.65
C ALA A 13 46.51 -25.56 28.02
N GLY A 14 46.87 -25.17 29.25
CA GLY A 14 46.88 -23.78 29.70
C GLY A 14 47.93 -22.91 29.00
N MET A 15 49.08 -23.49 28.62
CA MET A 15 50.12 -22.77 27.87
C MET A 15 49.83 -22.65 26.36
N LEU A 16 48.93 -23.48 25.80
CA LEU A 16 48.57 -23.46 24.38
C LEU A 16 47.41 -22.49 24.04
N VAL A 17 46.72 -21.94 25.04
CA VAL A 17 45.75 -20.86 24.82
C VAL A 17 46.51 -19.53 24.72
N VAL A 18 47.10 -19.30 23.56
CA VAL A 18 47.57 -17.97 23.16
C VAL A 18 46.32 -17.12 22.94
N PHE A 19 46.00 -16.25 23.90
CA PHE A 19 45.10 -15.13 23.65
C PHE A 19 45.77 -14.21 22.63
N THR A 20 45.46 -14.39 21.34
CA THR A 20 45.67 -13.34 20.34
C THR A 20 44.65 -12.24 20.62
N VAL A 21 44.94 -11.42 21.63
CA VAL A 21 44.28 -10.12 21.78
C VAL A 21 44.74 -9.28 20.59
N VAL A 22 43.98 -9.33 19.50
CA VAL A 22 44.11 -8.38 18.39
C VAL A 22 43.80 -7.02 18.98
N LYS A 23 44.84 -6.26 19.36
CA LYS A 23 44.70 -4.83 19.60
C LYS A 23 44.24 -4.22 18.29
N LYS A 24 42.93 -3.92 18.17
CA LYS A 24 42.43 -3.04 17.11
C LYS A 24 43.23 -1.74 17.22
N GLU A 25 43.99 -1.42 16.19
CA GLU A 25 44.58 -0.09 16.06
C GLU A 25 43.44 0.93 16.11
N GLU A 26 43.55 1.92 16.99
CA GLU A 26 42.66 3.07 16.98
C GLU A 26 42.80 3.76 15.62
N LYS A 27 41.78 3.61 14.76
CA LYS A 27 41.67 4.37 13.53
C LYS A 27 41.55 5.85 13.89
N LYS A 28 42.67 6.59 13.83
CA LYS A 28 42.65 8.05 13.84
C LYS A 28 41.89 8.53 12.61
N PHE A 29 40.72 9.12 12.83
CA PHE A 29 39.95 9.78 11.79
C PHE A 29 40.73 11.00 11.29
N VAL A 30 41.34 10.89 10.12
CA VAL A 30 41.80 12.04 9.36
C VAL A 30 40.67 12.40 8.41
N PRO A 31 39.96 13.53 8.60
CA PRO A 31 38.92 13.93 7.66
C PRO A 31 39.54 14.06 6.26
N PRO A 32 38.92 13.48 5.21
CA PRO A 32 39.41 13.66 3.86
C PRO A 32 39.41 15.14 3.51
N LYS A 33 40.46 15.61 2.82
CA LYS A 33 40.47 16.97 2.26
C LYS A 33 39.21 17.15 1.42
N ALA A 34 38.46 18.23 1.68
CA ALA A 34 37.26 18.55 0.92
C ALA A 34 37.57 18.55 -0.57
N VAL A 35 36.97 17.61 -1.30
CA VAL A 35 37.08 17.56 -2.76
C VAL A 35 36.32 18.75 -3.31
N GLU A 36 37.03 19.70 -3.91
CA GLU A 36 36.40 20.78 -4.68
C GLU A 36 35.72 20.17 -5.91
N ARG A 37 34.42 19.92 -5.79
CA ARG A 37 33.61 19.46 -6.92
C ARG A 37 33.60 20.55 -8.01
N PRO A 38 33.82 20.21 -9.29
CA PRO A 38 33.59 21.15 -10.38
C PRO A 38 32.13 21.60 -10.34
N LYS A 39 31.87 22.87 -10.03
CA LYS A 39 30.53 23.45 -10.10
C LYS A 39 30.04 23.41 -11.55
N MET A 40 29.04 22.58 -11.82
CA MET A 40 28.34 22.57 -13.11
C MET A 40 27.79 23.97 -13.39
N LYS A 41 28.25 24.62 -14.46
CA LYS A 41 27.63 25.87 -14.94
C LYS A 41 26.25 25.51 -15.49
N LEU A 42 25.22 25.72 -14.67
CA LEU A 42 23.82 25.59 -15.09
C LEU A 42 23.60 26.46 -16.34
N LYS A 43 23.38 25.83 -17.50
CA LYS A 43 22.84 26.52 -18.67
C LYS A 43 21.38 26.81 -18.36
N LYS A 44 21.10 28.06 -17.97
CA LYS A 44 19.73 28.54 -17.79
C LYS A 44 18.94 28.27 -19.08
N PRO A 45 17.72 27.70 -19.00
CA PRO A 45 16.86 27.55 -20.16
C PRO A 45 16.65 28.93 -20.80
N LYS A 46 17.02 29.08 -22.08
CA LYS A 46 16.72 30.29 -22.86
C LYS A 46 15.25 30.26 -23.25
N VAL A 47 14.38 30.62 -22.31
CA VAL A 47 12.99 30.93 -22.64
C VAL A 47 13.00 32.21 -23.46
N LYS A 48 12.62 32.12 -24.74
CA LYS A 48 12.35 33.31 -25.57
C LYS A 48 11.03 33.92 -25.09
N VAL A 49 11.11 34.77 -24.08
CA VAL A 49 9.99 35.63 -23.68
C VAL A 49 9.72 36.60 -24.82
N LYS A 50 8.61 36.45 -25.54
CA LYS A 50 8.13 37.50 -26.44
C LYS A 50 7.80 38.72 -25.58
N LYS A 51 8.44 39.86 -25.88
CA LYS A 51 8.17 41.15 -25.22
C LYS A 51 6.69 41.49 -25.39
N THR A 52 5.92 41.43 -24.31
CA THR A 52 4.57 42.00 -24.28
C THR A 52 4.70 43.53 -24.18
N SER A 53 4.08 44.24 -25.11
CA SER A 53 3.95 45.69 -25.08
C SER A 53 3.30 46.14 -23.77
N LYS A 54 3.95 47.04 -23.03
CA LYS A 54 3.36 47.72 -21.86
C LYS A 54 2.04 48.40 -22.27
N PRO A 55 0.92 48.21 -21.55
CA PRO A 55 -0.24 49.07 -21.73
C PRO A 55 0.04 50.45 -21.08
N LYS A 56 -0.35 51.52 -21.77
CA LYS A 56 -0.41 52.88 -21.21
C LYS A 56 -1.49 52.93 -20.11
N PRO A 57 -1.30 53.73 -19.05
CA PRO A 57 -2.32 53.88 -18.01
C PRO A 57 -3.42 54.83 -18.51
N THR A 58 -4.66 54.36 -18.52
CA THR A 58 -5.85 55.22 -18.65
C THR A 58 -6.81 54.94 -17.51
N THR A 59 -7.08 56.00 -16.77
CA THR A 59 -8.09 56.15 -15.72
C THR A 59 -9.50 55.81 -16.21
N ARG A 60 -10.29 55.09 -15.38
CA ARG A 60 -11.59 55.51 -14.77
C ARG A 60 -12.45 54.29 -14.46
N ILE A 61 -13.15 54.37 -13.32
CA ILE A 61 -13.84 53.32 -12.56
C ILE A 61 -15.17 52.88 -13.21
N VAL A 62 -15.63 51.69 -12.79
CA VAL A 62 -17.00 51.13 -12.72
C VAL A 62 -17.25 50.00 -13.72
N THR A 63 -17.29 48.75 -13.23
CA THR A 63 -18.40 47.77 -13.36
C THR A 63 -17.97 46.34 -12.98
N LYS A 64 -18.89 45.62 -12.32
CA LYS A 64 -19.06 44.15 -12.21
C LYS A 64 -17.82 43.25 -12.06
N MET A 65 -17.73 42.59 -10.90
CA MET A 65 -16.89 41.40 -10.69
C MET A 65 -17.32 40.27 -11.64
N ASN A 66 -16.56 40.08 -12.72
CA ASN A 66 -16.45 38.78 -13.39
C ASN A 66 -15.28 38.02 -12.77
N ARG A 67 -15.49 36.71 -12.52
CA ARG A 67 -14.46 35.78 -12.03
C ARG A 67 -13.21 35.84 -12.92
N ALA A 68 -12.03 35.85 -12.30
CA ALA A 68 -10.77 35.74 -12.99
C ALA A 68 -10.70 34.41 -13.78
N SER A 69 -10.57 34.49 -15.10
CA SER A 69 -10.12 33.37 -15.93
C SER A 69 -8.63 33.19 -15.70
N MET A 70 -8.19 32.01 -15.27
CA MET A 70 -6.78 31.66 -15.31
C MET A 70 -6.29 31.62 -16.77
N PRO A 71 -5.05 32.04 -17.06
CA PRO A 71 -4.50 31.95 -18.41
C PRO A 71 -4.31 30.48 -18.78
N ASP A 72 -4.76 30.12 -19.98
CA ASP A 72 -4.60 28.80 -20.59
C ASP A 72 -3.11 28.50 -20.77
N ILE A 73 -2.61 27.50 -20.04
CA ILE A 73 -1.27 26.95 -20.27
C ILE A 73 -1.42 25.98 -21.45
N GLN A 74 -1.13 26.46 -22.66
CA GLN A 74 -1.01 25.59 -23.82
C GLN A 74 0.24 24.73 -23.67
N LEU A 75 0.03 23.47 -23.27
CA LEU A 75 1.01 22.40 -23.45
C LEU A 75 1.17 22.14 -24.95
N PRO A 76 2.38 21.83 -25.44
CA PRO A 76 2.57 21.50 -26.85
C PRO A 76 1.74 20.27 -27.22
N GLU A 77 1.08 20.33 -28.38
CA GLU A 77 0.36 19.21 -28.97
C GLU A 77 1.31 18.01 -29.13
N MET A 78 1.05 16.93 -28.38
CA MET A 78 1.64 15.63 -28.68
C MET A 78 0.98 15.10 -29.95
N SER A 79 1.59 15.43 -31.09
CA SER A 79 1.25 14.86 -32.39
C SER A 79 1.46 13.33 -32.35
N GLY A 80 0.37 12.58 -32.40
CA GLY A 80 0.42 11.11 -32.52
C GLY A 80 -0.75 10.33 -31.95
N MET A 81 -1.84 10.97 -31.49
CA MET A 81 -3.00 10.25 -30.94
C MET A 81 -4.33 10.88 -31.41
N SER A 82 -4.59 10.82 -32.71
CA SER A 82 -5.91 11.13 -33.27
C SER A 82 -6.05 10.55 -34.67
N ASP A 83 -6.31 9.25 -34.74
CA ASP A 83 -7.31 8.68 -35.65
C ASP A 83 -7.25 7.15 -35.55
N GLY A 84 -8.25 6.56 -34.88
CA GLY A 84 -8.40 5.12 -34.89
C GLY A 84 -8.99 4.45 -33.66
N PHE A 85 -9.64 5.15 -32.72
CA PHE A 85 -10.44 4.49 -31.68
C PHE A 85 -11.69 5.31 -31.32
N ALA A 86 -12.56 5.48 -32.30
CA ALA A 86 -13.93 5.95 -32.09
C ALA A 86 -14.88 4.79 -32.39
N GLY A 87 -15.25 4.02 -31.37
CA GLY A 87 -16.32 3.04 -31.51
C GLY A 87 -16.32 1.94 -30.44
N GLY A 88 -17.06 2.16 -29.35
CA GLY A 88 -17.77 1.08 -28.68
C GLY A 88 -17.23 0.58 -27.33
N VAL A 89 -18.08 0.81 -26.32
CA VAL A 89 -18.29 -0.01 -25.10
C VAL A 89 -17.29 0.15 -23.96
N GLY A 90 -17.84 0.60 -22.82
CA GLY A 90 -17.13 0.98 -21.61
C GLY A 90 -16.23 -0.12 -21.03
N GLY A 91 -15.04 0.30 -20.64
CA GLY A 91 -14.06 -0.57 -19.99
C GLY A 91 -12.70 0.07 -19.73
N PHE A 92 -12.58 1.39 -19.61
CA PHE A 92 -11.25 2.01 -19.43
C PHE A 92 -11.26 3.27 -18.55
N ASP A 93 -12.11 3.32 -17.52
CA ASP A 93 -12.13 4.43 -16.55
C ASP A 93 -11.69 3.98 -15.14
N MET A 94 -10.61 3.19 -15.09
CA MET A 94 -9.86 2.89 -13.87
C MET A 94 -8.44 3.40 -14.09
N MET A 95 -8.28 4.72 -14.01
CA MET A 95 -6.96 5.32 -13.92
C MET A 95 -6.31 4.80 -12.62
N PRO A 96 -5.13 4.12 -12.69
CA PRO A 96 -4.54 3.50 -11.51
C PRO A 96 -4.19 4.58 -10.48
N ASP A 97 -4.39 4.26 -9.20
CA ASP A 97 -3.96 5.12 -8.12
C ASP A 97 -2.43 5.17 -8.13
N LEU A 98 -1.86 6.37 -8.32
CA LEU A 98 -0.41 6.56 -8.45
C LEU A 98 0.32 6.39 -7.11
N ASP A 99 -0.44 6.23 -6.01
CA ASP A 99 0.04 5.97 -4.67
C ASP A 99 -0.03 4.47 -4.29
N GLU A 100 -0.49 3.59 -5.19
CA GLU A 100 -0.67 2.16 -4.90
C GLU A 100 0.66 1.38 -4.96
N ILE A 101 1.01 0.76 -3.83
CA ILE A 101 2.16 -0.15 -3.68
C ILE A 101 1.70 -1.56 -4.04
N SER A 102 2.53 -2.31 -4.78
CA SER A 102 2.24 -3.70 -5.14
C SER A 102 3.42 -4.63 -4.88
N VAL A 103 3.20 -5.95 -4.94
CA VAL A 103 4.28 -6.94 -4.87
C VAL A 103 5.28 -6.82 -6.03
N PHE A 104 4.86 -6.25 -7.18
CA PHE A 104 5.75 -5.98 -8.32
C PHE A 104 6.37 -4.57 -8.28
N GLY A 105 6.20 -3.83 -7.18
CA GLY A 105 6.70 -2.47 -7.02
C GLY A 105 5.65 -1.39 -7.25
N ASN A 106 6.13 -0.16 -7.36
CA ASN A 106 5.33 1.06 -7.28
C ASN A 106 5.25 1.77 -8.64
N ALA A 107 4.28 2.69 -8.77
CA ALA A 107 4.15 3.53 -9.96
C ALA A 107 5.20 4.66 -10.02
N GLN A 108 5.80 5.02 -8.89
CA GLN A 108 6.75 6.12 -8.76
C GLN A 108 8.08 5.61 -8.22
N SER A 109 9.17 6.16 -8.76
CA SER A 109 10.52 5.89 -8.25
C SER A 109 10.83 6.77 -7.05
N ILE A 110 11.53 6.20 -6.08
CA ILE A 110 12.17 6.89 -4.95
C ILE A 110 13.68 7.09 -5.18
N GLY A 111 14.20 6.63 -6.33
CA GLY A 111 15.57 6.87 -6.80
C GLY A 111 16.54 5.70 -6.60
N ASN A 112 16.22 4.75 -5.70
CA ASN A 112 17.04 3.56 -5.46
C ASN A 112 16.31 2.25 -5.85
N ASP A 113 15.37 2.36 -6.78
CA ASP A 113 14.57 1.24 -7.25
C ASP A 113 15.23 0.50 -8.42
N LEU A 114 14.87 -0.76 -8.59
CA LEU A 114 14.95 -1.43 -9.87
C LEU A 114 13.77 -0.99 -10.76
N GLU A 115 14.08 -0.57 -11.98
CA GLU A 115 13.09 -0.20 -12.98
C GLU A 115 12.55 -1.46 -13.69
N GLY A 116 11.29 -1.76 -13.42
CA GLY A 116 10.52 -2.86 -13.96
C GLY A 116 9.72 -2.50 -15.21
N VAL A 117 9.75 -3.40 -16.18
CA VAL A 117 9.00 -3.32 -17.43
C VAL A 117 8.32 -4.65 -17.70
N VAL A 118 7.01 -4.60 -17.96
CA VAL A 118 6.21 -5.79 -18.30
C VAL A 118 6.11 -5.94 -19.82
N TYR A 119 6.38 -7.15 -20.30
CA TYR A 119 6.21 -7.56 -21.70
C TYR A 119 5.15 -8.63 -21.82
N SER A 120 4.35 -8.57 -22.88
CA SER A 120 3.49 -9.67 -23.32
C SER A 120 3.87 -10.08 -24.72
N LEU A 121 4.10 -11.38 -24.91
CA LEU A 121 4.57 -11.94 -26.17
C LEU A 121 3.40 -12.31 -27.10
N LEU A 122 2.18 -12.24 -26.58
CA LEU A 122 0.93 -12.43 -27.31
C LEU A 122 0.59 -11.26 -28.23
N TYR A 123 1.25 -10.13 -28.07
CA TYR A 123 0.92 -8.91 -28.80
C TYR A 123 2.16 -8.28 -29.41
N ASP A 124 2.00 -7.67 -30.57
CA ASP A 124 3.01 -6.80 -31.16
C ASP A 124 3.02 -5.43 -30.49
N ARG A 125 4.01 -4.61 -30.83
CA ARG A 125 4.17 -3.25 -30.26
C ARG A 125 2.95 -2.32 -30.45
N ASN A 126 2.05 -2.63 -31.37
CA ASN A 126 0.84 -1.86 -31.67
C ASN A 126 -0.43 -2.48 -31.05
N GLY A 127 -0.30 -3.60 -30.32
CA GLY A 127 -1.42 -4.32 -29.73
C GLY A 127 -2.07 -5.35 -30.66
N GLY A 128 -1.49 -5.61 -31.84
CA GLY A 128 -1.94 -6.68 -32.72
C GLY A 128 -1.55 -8.06 -32.18
N THR A 129 -2.41 -9.07 -32.30
CA THR A 129 -2.12 -10.41 -31.78
C THR A 129 -0.98 -11.10 -32.55
N ILE A 130 -0.05 -11.72 -31.82
CA ILE A 130 1.01 -12.59 -32.34
C ILE A 130 0.65 -14.04 -31.98
N PRO A 131 0.62 -14.96 -32.96
CA PRO A 131 0.57 -16.39 -32.65
C PRO A 131 1.81 -16.76 -31.82
N MET A 132 1.58 -17.12 -30.56
CA MET A 132 2.62 -17.46 -29.60
C MET A 132 2.33 -18.84 -29.04
N GLY A 133 3.26 -19.77 -29.25
CA GLY A 133 3.23 -21.10 -28.67
C GLY A 133 4.19 -21.25 -27.50
N GLU A 134 3.98 -22.30 -26.71
CA GLU A 134 4.78 -22.70 -25.56
C GLU A 134 6.30 -22.73 -25.82
N ASP A 135 6.73 -23.39 -26.90
CA ASP A 135 8.14 -23.49 -27.30
C ASP A 135 8.68 -22.15 -27.79
N GLN A 136 7.89 -21.45 -28.60
CA GLN A 136 8.28 -20.17 -29.19
C GLN A 136 8.55 -19.13 -28.09
N PHE A 137 7.74 -19.13 -27.04
CA PHE A 137 7.94 -18.27 -25.89
C PHE A 137 9.31 -18.51 -25.23
N ARG A 138 9.64 -19.78 -24.96
CA ARG A 138 10.92 -20.18 -24.35
C ARG A 138 12.10 -19.84 -25.25
N GLU A 139 11.98 -20.05 -26.55
CA GLU A 139 13.01 -19.68 -27.53
C GLU A 139 13.27 -18.17 -27.59
N VAL A 140 12.22 -17.34 -27.47
CA VAL A 140 12.38 -15.88 -27.41
C VAL A 140 13.13 -15.47 -26.14
N LEU A 141 12.79 -16.05 -24.99
CA LEU A 141 13.50 -15.78 -23.73
C LEU A 141 14.96 -16.25 -23.78
N ARG A 142 15.21 -17.47 -24.25
CA ARG A 142 16.56 -18.01 -24.47
C ARG A 142 17.38 -17.08 -25.34
N LYS A 143 16.84 -16.69 -26.50
CA LYS A 143 17.50 -15.77 -27.43
C LYS A 143 17.76 -14.41 -26.78
N TYR A 144 16.81 -13.90 -26.00
CA TYR A 144 16.95 -12.62 -25.32
C TYR A 144 18.12 -12.65 -24.33
N VAL A 145 18.14 -13.62 -23.41
CA VAL A 145 19.19 -13.74 -22.38
C VAL A 145 20.56 -13.99 -23.03
N LEU A 146 20.67 -14.99 -23.92
CA LEU A 146 21.93 -15.33 -24.58
C LEU A 146 22.45 -14.25 -25.54
N SER A 147 21.61 -13.31 -25.96
CA SER A 147 22.07 -12.14 -26.71
C SER A 147 22.82 -11.10 -25.87
N GLY A 148 22.89 -11.30 -24.54
CA GLY A 148 23.34 -10.32 -23.57
C GLY A 148 22.24 -9.32 -23.22
N TRP A 149 20.99 -9.80 -23.11
CA TRP A 149 19.82 -8.98 -22.73
C TRP A 149 19.55 -7.80 -23.67
N LYS A 150 19.73 -7.98 -24.99
CA LYS A 150 19.53 -6.91 -25.98
C LYS A 150 18.06 -6.64 -26.22
N ASP A 151 17.60 -5.45 -25.85
CA ASP A 151 16.19 -5.03 -26.00
C ASP A 151 15.68 -5.07 -27.46
N SER A 152 16.58 -5.05 -28.45
CA SER A 152 16.21 -5.25 -29.87
C SER A 152 15.52 -6.59 -30.13
N ILE A 153 15.78 -7.62 -29.32
CA ILE A 153 15.09 -8.92 -29.42
C ILE A 153 13.61 -8.78 -29.02
N LEU A 154 13.32 -7.92 -28.04
CA LEU A 154 11.98 -7.70 -27.50
C LEU A 154 11.21 -6.60 -28.23
N ALA A 155 11.87 -5.80 -29.05
CA ALA A 155 11.30 -4.59 -29.65
C ALA A 155 10.02 -4.84 -30.48
N ARG A 156 9.78 -6.05 -30.98
CA ARG A 156 8.56 -6.37 -31.73
C ARG A 156 7.34 -6.61 -30.85
N TYR A 157 7.54 -6.96 -29.58
CA TYR A 157 6.48 -7.36 -28.67
C TYR A 157 5.89 -6.17 -27.93
N TYR A 158 4.68 -6.35 -27.42
CA TYR A 158 4.01 -5.37 -26.61
C TYR A 158 4.75 -5.20 -25.28
N ARG A 159 4.95 -3.94 -24.94
CA ARG A 159 5.54 -3.50 -23.68
C ARG A 159 4.54 -2.58 -23.00
N LEU A 160 4.27 -2.85 -21.74
CA LEU A 160 3.37 -2.00 -20.97
C LEU A 160 3.95 -0.57 -20.89
N PRO A 161 3.17 0.48 -21.19
CA PRO A 161 3.68 1.85 -21.16
C PRO A 161 4.11 2.30 -19.76
N LYS A 162 3.44 1.77 -18.73
CA LYS A 162 3.72 2.05 -17.33
C LYS A 162 4.91 1.22 -16.86
N LYS A 163 5.89 1.88 -16.26
CA LYS A 163 7.01 1.25 -15.55
C LYS A 163 6.60 0.94 -14.11
N LEU A 164 7.25 -0.06 -13.55
CA LEU A 164 7.20 -0.42 -12.14
C LEU A 164 8.53 -0.03 -11.51
N TYR A 165 8.54 0.41 -10.26
CA TYR A 165 9.76 0.74 -9.53
C TYR A 165 9.75 -0.05 -8.24
N SER A 166 10.67 -1.01 -8.11
CA SER A 166 10.70 -1.91 -6.96
C SER A 166 12.03 -1.82 -6.22
N THR A 167 11.97 -1.67 -4.90
CA THR A 167 13.15 -1.75 -4.02
C THR A 167 13.42 -3.17 -3.52
N TYR A 168 12.73 -4.17 -4.04
CA TYR A 168 12.87 -5.58 -3.66
C TYR A 168 12.46 -6.49 -4.82
N VAL A 169 12.88 -7.76 -4.78
CA VAL A 169 12.38 -8.81 -5.67
C VAL A 169 11.80 -9.92 -4.79
N MET A 170 10.52 -9.75 -4.45
CA MET A 170 9.79 -10.63 -3.54
C MET A 170 8.32 -10.67 -3.96
N VAL A 171 8.05 -11.43 -5.02
CA VAL A 171 6.70 -11.76 -5.51
C VAL A 171 6.41 -13.21 -5.12
N PRO A 172 5.74 -13.46 -3.98
CA PRO A 172 5.33 -14.81 -3.60
C PRO A 172 4.32 -15.38 -4.60
N PRO A 173 4.10 -16.70 -4.61
CA PRO A 173 3.16 -17.32 -5.54
C PRO A 173 1.77 -16.69 -5.39
N LEU A 174 1.27 -16.10 -6.47
CA LEU A 174 -0.07 -15.52 -6.54
C LEU A 174 -0.76 -15.98 -7.83
N PRO A 175 -2.08 -16.24 -7.81
CA PRO A 175 -2.81 -16.69 -9.00
C PRO A 175 -2.56 -15.74 -10.16
N THR A 176 -2.11 -16.28 -11.29
CA THR A 176 -1.64 -15.48 -12.42
C THR A 176 -2.71 -14.51 -12.94
N ALA A 177 -3.99 -14.89 -12.88
CA ALA A 177 -5.13 -14.03 -13.22
C ALA A 177 -5.20 -12.70 -12.44
N LEU A 178 -4.53 -12.59 -11.28
CA LEU A 178 -4.39 -11.33 -10.55
C LEU A 178 -3.31 -10.41 -11.13
N ALA A 179 -2.24 -10.98 -11.70
CA ALA A 179 -1.03 -10.25 -12.05
C ALA A 179 -1.28 -9.09 -13.04
N PRO A 180 -2.05 -9.26 -14.14
CA PRO A 180 -2.41 -8.16 -15.04
C PRO A 180 -3.03 -6.97 -14.32
N GLY A 181 -3.97 -7.21 -13.40
CA GLY A 181 -4.59 -6.16 -12.58
C GLY A 181 -3.57 -5.45 -11.69
N VAL A 182 -2.66 -6.21 -11.07
CA VAL A 182 -1.60 -5.67 -10.22
C VAL A 182 -0.57 -4.83 -11.02
N PHE A 183 -0.31 -5.18 -12.28
CA PHE A 183 0.49 -4.34 -13.19
C PHE A 183 -0.21 -3.03 -13.60
N GLY A 184 -1.51 -2.89 -13.32
CA GLY A 184 -2.35 -1.81 -13.82
C GLY A 184 -2.90 -2.05 -15.23
N ALA A 185 -3.02 -3.32 -15.64
CA ALA A 185 -3.50 -3.75 -16.95
C ALA A 185 -4.51 -4.93 -16.84
N PRO A 186 -5.64 -4.78 -16.13
CA PRO A 186 -6.59 -5.87 -15.83
C PRO A 186 -7.26 -6.57 -17.03
N GLY A 187 -6.99 -6.12 -18.26
CA GLY A 187 -7.45 -6.75 -19.50
C GLY A 187 -6.35 -7.41 -20.34
N LEU A 188 -5.10 -7.42 -19.86
CA LEU A 188 -4.02 -8.17 -20.50
C LEU A 188 -4.18 -9.65 -20.14
N ASP A 189 -3.95 -10.55 -21.11
CA ASP A 189 -3.87 -11.99 -20.82
C ASP A 189 -2.78 -12.27 -19.78
N ASP A 190 -3.00 -13.31 -19.00
CA ASP A 190 -2.17 -13.63 -17.84
C ASP A 190 -0.97 -14.54 -18.16
N TYR A 191 -0.84 -15.03 -19.40
CA TYR A 191 0.19 -15.98 -19.82
C TYR A 191 1.13 -15.41 -20.89
N PHE A 192 2.25 -16.11 -21.13
CA PHE A 192 3.34 -15.66 -22.01
C PHE A 192 3.75 -14.19 -21.77
N LEU A 193 3.89 -13.83 -20.49
CA LEU A 193 4.28 -12.51 -20.03
C LEU A 193 5.45 -12.59 -19.09
N PHE A 194 6.20 -11.51 -18.97
CA PHE A 194 7.24 -11.39 -17.96
C PHE A 194 7.47 -9.94 -17.55
N VAL A 195 8.01 -9.79 -16.35
CA VAL A 195 8.59 -8.52 -15.90
C VAL A 195 10.11 -8.62 -15.95
N LYS A 196 10.73 -7.55 -16.44
CA LYS A 196 12.17 -7.35 -16.45
C LYS A 196 12.49 -6.14 -15.59
N TYR A 197 13.28 -6.34 -14.55
CA TYR A 197 13.84 -5.29 -13.70
C TYR A 197 15.29 -5.01 -14.08
N GLU A 198 15.65 -3.73 -14.21
CA GLU A 198 17.04 -3.28 -14.35
C GLU A 198 17.35 -2.19 -13.32
N GLY A 199 18.54 -2.23 -12.75
CA GLY A 199 19.01 -1.19 -11.83
C GLY A 199 20.45 -1.43 -11.41
N GLN A 200 20.86 -0.77 -10.33
CA GLN A 200 22.20 -0.88 -9.79
C GLN A 200 22.17 -1.58 -8.43
N LEU A 201 23.15 -2.44 -8.25
CA LEU A 201 23.43 -3.14 -7.01
C LEU A 201 24.67 -2.49 -6.40
N VAL A 202 24.51 -1.88 -5.22
CA VAL A 202 25.60 -1.24 -4.49
C VAL A 202 25.44 -1.51 -3.00
N HIS A 203 26.54 -1.50 -2.26
CA HIS A 203 26.51 -1.61 -0.81
C HIS A 203 27.54 -0.65 -0.19
N LYS A 204 27.22 -0.09 0.97
CA LYS A 204 28.05 0.86 1.71
C LYS A 204 29.40 0.29 2.20
N GLU A 205 29.51 -1.02 2.32
CA GLU A 205 30.68 -1.76 2.77
C GLU A 205 31.01 -2.87 1.78
N ASP A 206 32.28 -3.31 1.76
CA ASP A 206 32.65 -4.54 1.05
C ASP A 206 31.78 -5.69 1.56
N ILE A 207 31.09 -6.38 0.65
CA ILE A 207 30.20 -7.48 1.00
C ILE A 207 30.36 -8.62 0.00
N ARG A 208 30.39 -9.83 0.53
CA ARG A 208 30.30 -11.06 -0.23
C ARG A 208 29.00 -11.76 0.11
N PHE A 209 28.18 -12.01 -0.89
CA PHE A 209 26.84 -12.56 -0.71
C PHE A 209 26.43 -13.40 -1.93
N ARG A 210 25.37 -14.18 -1.82
CA ARG A 210 24.74 -14.86 -2.96
C ARG A 210 23.23 -14.82 -2.84
N PHE A 211 22.56 -14.98 -3.99
CA PHE A 211 21.12 -15.09 -4.03
C PHE A 211 20.66 -16.53 -3.78
N TRP A 212 19.53 -16.66 -3.11
CA TRP A 212 18.70 -17.86 -3.12
C TRP A 212 17.37 -17.47 -3.72
N GLY A 213 16.77 -18.29 -4.57
CA GLY A 213 15.56 -17.86 -5.23
C GLY A 213 14.71 -18.95 -5.85
N ILE A 214 13.47 -18.57 -6.14
CA ILE A 214 12.54 -19.37 -6.93
C ILE A 214 11.86 -18.48 -7.98
N GLY A 215 11.39 -19.13 -9.04
CA GLY A 215 10.59 -18.51 -10.07
C GLY A 215 9.51 -19.46 -10.53
N ASP A 216 8.27 -18.98 -10.52
CA ASP A 216 7.12 -19.67 -11.11
C ASP A 216 6.62 -18.79 -12.26
N ALA A 217 6.90 -19.09 -13.53
CA ALA A 217 7.48 -20.35 -14.02
C ALA A 217 9.02 -20.39 -14.06
N TYR A 218 9.68 -19.22 -14.03
CA TYR A 218 11.14 -19.07 -14.12
C TYR A 218 11.60 -17.73 -13.55
N ILE A 219 12.85 -17.64 -13.12
CA ILE A 219 13.56 -16.41 -12.78
C ILE A 219 15.03 -16.49 -13.25
N PHE A 220 15.53 -15.40 -13.83
CA PHE A 220 16.93 -15.22 -14.26
C PHE A 220 17.50 -13.98 -13.61
N VAL A 221 18.72 -14.08 -13.08
CA VAL A 221 19.43 -12.99 -12.42
C VAL A 221 20.81 -12.81 -13.03
N ASN A 222 21.06 -11.61 -13.56
CA ASN A 222 22.34 -11.19 -14.09
C ASN A 222 22.93 -10.08 -13.22
N VAL A 223 24.20 -10.22 -12.83
CA VAL A 223 24.95 -9.18 -12.09
C VAL A 223 26.27 -8.94 -12.81
N GLY A 224 26.53 -7.69 -13.17
CA GLY A 224 27.78 -7.29 -13.85
C GLY A 224 28.02 -8.02 -15.17
N GLY A 225 26.95 -8.39 -15.89
CA GLY A 225 27.03 -9.13 -17.16
C GLY A 225 27.21 -10.64 -17.02
N LYS A 226 27.15 -11.20 -15.80
CA LYS A 226 27.20 -12.64 -15.54
C LYS A 226 25.87 -13.14 -15.00
N GLU A 227 25.38 -14.26 -15.53
CA GLU A 227 24.26 -14.97 -14.92
C GLU A 227 24.72 -15.59 -13.60
N VAL A 228 24.03 -15.29 -12.51
CA VAL A 228 24.39 -15.71 -11.14
C VAL A 228 23.31 -16.58 -10.48
N LEU A 229 22.10 -16.60 -11.03
CA LEU A 229 21.02 -17.47 -10.59
C LEU A 229 20.02 -17.68 -11.73
N MET A 230 19.65 -18.94 -11.96
CA MET A 230 18.51 -19.32 -12.79
C MET A 230 17.70 -20.41 -12.11
N SER A 231 16.44 -20.12 -11.78
CA SER A 231 15.49 -21.08 -11.23
C SER A 231 14.31 -21.25 -12.15
N THR A 232 13.98 -22.50 -12.47
CA THR A 232 12.91 -22.84 -13.42
C THR A 232 12.25 -24.15 -12.99
N TRP A 233 11.06 -24.42 -13.53
CA TRP A 233 10.49 -25.76 -13.56
C TRP A 233 11.31 -26.73 -14.42
N TYR A 234 11.32 -28.02 -14.06
CA TYR A 234 12.10 -29.05 -14.74
C TYR A 234 11.83 -29.15 -16.25
N PHE A 235 10.59 -28.90 -16.69
CA PHE A 235 10.20 -28.94 -18.10
C PHE A 235 10.74 -27.76 -18.91
N HIS A 236 11.32 -26.75 -18.26
CA HIS A 236 12.06 -25.68 -18.93
C HIS A 236 13.54 -26.00 -19.14
N HIS A 237 14.12 -26.98 -18.43
CA HIS A 237 15.54 -27.33 -18.52
C HIS A 237 16.06 -27.55 -19.94
N PRO A 238 15.31 -28.17 -20.88
CA PRO A 238 15.78 -28.32 -22.27
C PRO A 238 16.00 -27.00 -23.03
N TYR A 239 15.34 -25.91 -22.60
CA TYR A 239 15.43 -24.59 -23.23
C TYR A 239 16.32 -23.64 -22.45
N PHE A 240 16.49 -23.86 -21.15
CA PHE A 240 17.22 -22.99 -20.23
C PHE A 240 18.37 -23.77 -19.59
N ASP A 241 19.46 -23.95 -20.34
CA ASP A 241 20.58 -24.86 -20.04
C ASP A 241 21.95 -24.16 -19.89
N TRP A 242 21.99 -22.82 -19.97
CA TRP A 242 23.25 -22.07 -19.99
C TRP A 242 23.83 -21.76 -18.61
N TRP A 243 23.09 -22.04 -17.54
CA TRP A 243 23.52 -21.88 -16.15
C TRP A 243 22.92 -22.98 -15.29
N GLN A 244 23.65 -23.42 -14.26
CA GLN A 244 23.15 -24.34 -13.24
C GLN A 244 23.84 -24.04 -11.92
N SER A 245 23.19 -24.35 -10.79
CA SER A 245 23.83 -24.21 -9.50
C SER A 245 24.92 -25.27 -9.30
N HIS A 246 25.99 -24.85 -8.63
CA HIS A 246 27.04 -25.74 -8.13
C HIS A 246 27.18 -25.68 -6.61
N ALA A 247 26.26 -25.00 -5.93
CA ALA A 247 26.31 -24.76 -4.51
C ALA A 247 25.74 -25.94 -3.71
N GLY A 248 26.32 -26.18 -2.53
CA GLY A 248 25.70 -27.06 -1.53
C GLY A 248 24.37 -26.48 -1.04
N GLY A 249 23.37 -27.36 -0.83
CA GLY A 249 22.03 -26.95 -0.41
C GLY A 249 21.09 -26.59 -1.55
N ASP A 250 21.54 -26.63 -2.81
CA ASP A 250 20.69 -26.42 -3.98
C ASP A 250 19.47 -27.34 -3.96
N ARG A 251 18.28 -26.76 -4.22
CA ARG A 251 16.97 -27.42 -4.20
C ARG A 251 16.65 -28.22 -2.93
N THR A 252 17.29 -27.91 -1.80
CA THR A 252 17.07 -28.63 -0.53
C THR A 252 15.88 -28.07 0.24
N TYR A 253 15.79 -26.74 0.33
CA TYR A 253 14.81 -26.04 1.16
C TYR A 253 13.70 -25.42 0.30
N ILE A 254 12.53 -25.22 0.92
CA ILE A 254 11.31 -24.75 0.26
C ILE A 254 11.17 -23.24 0.45
N LEU A 255 10.72 -22.55 -0.59
CA LEU A 255 10.26 -21.16 -0.55
C LEU A 255 9.03 -21.03 -1.44
N GLY A 256 7.90 -20.55 -0.90
CA GLY A 256 6.63 -20.57 -1.61
C GLY A 256 6.27 -21.98 -2.07
N ASN A 257 6.05 -22.15 -3.38
CA ASN A 257 5.60 -23.40 -3.98
C ASN A 257 6.71 -24.21 -4.66
N GLN A 258 7.99 -23.85 -4.47
CA GLN A 258 9.14 -24.53 -5.08
C GLN A 258 10.30 -24.74 -4.10
N ARG A 259 11.28 -25.53 -4.54
CA ARG A 259 12.58 -25.68 -3.88
C ARG A 259 13.54 -24.58 -4.35
N MET A 260 14.18 -23.88 -3.41
CA MET A 260 15.10 -22.78 -3.68
C MET A 260 16.32 -23.25 -4.48
N VAL A 261 16.66 -22.50 -5.52
CA VAL A 261 17.94 -22.62 -6.20
C VAL A 261 18.95 -21.69 -5.52
N VAL A 262 20.19 -22.18 -5.37
CA VAL A 262 21.27 -21.42 -4.74
C VAL A 262 22.17 -20.85 -5.81
N GLY A 263 22.36 -19.54 -5.81
CA GLY A 263 23.16 -18.81 -6.80
C GLY A 263 24.66 -18.80 -6.52
N ASP A 264 25.38 -18.18 -7.44
CA ASP A 264 26.82 -17.95 -7.35
C ASP A 264 27.16 -16.82 -6.35
N TRP A 265 28.35 -16.90 -5.75
CA TRP A 265 28.87 -15.82 -4.90
C TRP A 265 29.19 -14.56 -5.70
N ILE A 266 28.81 -13.42 -5.14
CA ILE A 266 28.99 -12.07 -5.67
C ILE A 266 29.80 -11.27 -4.66
N ASP A 267 30.84 -10.59 -5.14
CA ASP A 267 31.64 -9.66 -4.38
C ASP A 267 31.31 -8.23 -4.81
N LEU A 268 30.89 -7.38 -3.88
CA LEU A 268 30.73 -5.95 -4.09
C LEU A 268 31.78 -5.18 -3.30
N LYS A 269 32.32 -4.13 -3.92
CA LYS A 269 33.15 -3.14 -3.26
C LYS A 269 32.31 -1.99 -2.75
N ALA A 270 32.69 -1.45 -1.60
CA ALA A 270 32.00 -0.36 -0.94
C ALA A 270 31.78 0.83 -1.90
N GLY A 271 30.52 1.20 -2.13
CA GLY A 271 30.13 2.33 -2.97
C GLY A 271 30.39 2.17 -4.48
N GLU A 272 30.78 0.97 -4.94
CA GLU A 272 30.96 0.70 -6.37
C GLU A 272 29.69 0.02 -6.93
N PRO A 273 28.84 0.75 -7.69
CA PRO A 273 27.63 0.18 -8.26
C PRO A 273 27.95 -0.83 -9.38
N VAL A 274 27.23 -1.94 -9.36
CA VAL A 274 27.27 -2.98 -10.39
C VAL A 274 25.88 -3.12 -11.01
N ASP A 275 25.79 -3.22 -12.34
CA ASP A 275 24.51 -3.40 -13.01
C ASP A 275 23.86 -4.73 -12.61
N MET A 276 22.56 -4.71 -12.34
CA MET A 276 21.76 -5.89 -12.01
C MET A 276 20.52 -5.94 -12.91
N LYS A 277 20.22 -7.14 -13.42
CA LYS A 277 19.00 -7.43 -14.17
C LYS A 277 18.32 -8.65 -13.60
N VAL A 278 17.00 -8.58 -13.48
CA VAL A 278 16.16 -9.70 -13.06
C VAL A 278 15.01 -9.85 -14.03
N LEU A 279 14.72 -11.08 -14.46
CA LEU A 279 13.56 -11.38 -15.30
C LEU A 279 12.84 -12.59 -14.74
N PHE A 280 11.53 -12.49 -14.57
CA PHE A 280 10.65 -13.60 -14.20
C PHE A 280 9.27 -13.37 -14.78
N GLY A 281 8.47 -14.43 -14.89
CA GLY A 281 7.15 -14.30 -15.50
C GLY A 281 6.39 -15.61 -15.59
N GLU A 282 5.31 -15.54 -16.36
CA GLU A 282 4.37 -16.63 -16.57
C GLU A 282 4.55 -17.25 -17.95
N TRP A 283 4.42 -18.57 -18.00
CA TRP A 283 4.38 -19.35 -19.23
C TRP A 283 2.95 -19.67 -19.65
N VAL A 284 2.21 -20.49 -18.90
CA VAL A 284 0.91 -21.06 -19.32
C VAL A 284 -0.18 -20.96 -18.24
N GLY A 285 0.03 -20.12 -17.24
CA GLY A 285 -0.88 -19.84 -16.13
C GLY A 285 -0.63 -20.72 -14.90
N GLY A 286 -1.50 -20.61 -13.90
CA GLY A 286 -1.29 -21.19 -12.57
C GLY A 286 -0.95 -20.11 -11.55
N TYR A 287 0.33 -20.04 -11.19
CA TYR A 287 0.86 -19.02 -10.28
C TYR A 287 2.05 -18.31 -10.92
N VAL A 288 2.15 -17.00 -10.68
CA VAL A 288 3.37 -16.24 -10.96
C VAL A 288 4.14 -16.01 -9.67
N SER A 289 5.45 -16.23 -9.71
CA SER A 289 6.36 -15.95 -8.59
C SER A 289 7.74 -15.55 -9.08
N GLY A 290 8.38 -14.65 -8.33
CA GLY A 290 9.77 -14.27 -8.47
C GLY A 290 10.28 -13.78 -7.13
N MET A 291 11.04 -14.63 -6.43
CA MET A 291 11.52 -14.34 -5.08
C MET A 291 13.03 -14.49 -5.01
N LEU A 292 13.70 -13.46 -4.50
CA LEU A 292 15.13 -13.45 -4.20
C LEU A 292 15.36 -13.19 -2.72
N LEU A 293 16.12 -14.09 -2.10
CA LEU A 293 16.66 -14.00 -0.75
C LEU A 293 18.18 -13.84 -0.82
N VAL A 294 18.77 -13.39 0.28
CA VAL A 294 20.20 -13.05 0.36
C VAL A 294 20.86 -13.82 1.49
N GLU A 295 21.91 -14.57 1.13
CA GLU A 295 22.85 -15.14 2.08
C GLU A 295 24.15 -14.35 2.03
N VAL A 296 24.63 -13.90 3.18
CA VAL A 296 25.91 -13.19 3.35
C VAL A 296 26.96 -14.18 3.85
N ASP A 297 28.15 -14.14 3.26
CA ASP A 297 29.24 -15.04 3.60
C ASP A 297 29.61 -14.92 5.09
N GLY A 298 29.69 -16.06 5.77
CA GLY A 298 30.03 -16.14 7.20
C GLY A 298 28.93 -15.70 8.17
N VAL A 299 27.71 -15.39 7.72
CA VAL A 299 26.57 -15.07 8.60
C VAL A 299 25.76 -16.33 8.90
N GLU A 300 25.46 -16.56 10.18
CA GLU A 300 24.53 -17.60 10.61
C GLU A 300 23.10 -17.06 10.63
N TYR A 301 22.17 -17.88 10.14
CA TYR A 301 20.75 -17.54 10.08
C TYR A 301 19.94 -18.43 11.02
N PRO A 302 18.89 -17.89 11.67
CA PRO A 302 17.91 -18.73 12.36
C PRO A 302 17.34 -19.78 11.42
N HIS A 303 16.87 -20.89 11.98
CA HIS A 303 16.13 -21.87 11.21
C HIS A 303 14.70 -21.37 10.99
N GLY A 304 14.28 -21.35 9.73
CA GLY A 304 12.90 -21.14 9.34
C GLY A 304 12.17 -22.47 9.18
N ARG A 305 11.17 -22.45 8.30
CA ARG A 305 10.40 -23.64 7.95
C ARG A 305 11.30 -24.75 7.38
N HIS A 306 10.93 -26.01 7.64
CA HIS A 306 11.67 -27.21 7.19
C HIS A 306 13.14 -27.27 7.62
N ASN A 307 13.50 -26.56 8.70
CA ASN A 307 14.87 -26.48 9.21
C ASN A 307 15.86 -25.93 8.17
N GLY A 308 15.38 -25.07 7.26
CA GLY A 308 16.23 -24.29 6.36
C GLY A 308 16.63 -22.96 6.95
N PRO A 309 17.61 -22.26 6.36
CA PRO A 309 17.98 -20.92 6.81
C PRO A 309 16.85 -19.93 6.55
N LEU A 310 16.46 -19.17 7.57
CA LEU A 310 15.51 -18.06 7.45
C LEU A 310 16.23 -16.84 6.85
N LEU A 311 16.43 -16.89 5.53
CA LEU A 311 17.18 -15.87 4.81
C LEU A 311 16.35 -14.57 4.68
N PRO A 312 16.99 -13.40 4.75
CA PRO A 312 16.35 -12.13 4.45
C PRO A 312 16.09 -11.97 2.95
N ILE A 313 15.07 -11.20 2.60
CA ILE A 313 14.79 -10.85 1.20
C ILE A 313 15.88 -9.94 0.61
N PHE A 314 16.06 -9.99 -0.70
CA PHE A 314 16.79 -8.95 -1.42
C PHE A 314 16.02 -7.63 -1.39
N LYS A 315 16.69 -6.56 -0.95
CA LYS A 315 16.13 -5.21 -0.89
C LYS A 315 17.20 -4.12 -1.07
N THR A 316 16.83 -3.03 -1.73
CA THR A 316 17.64 -1.79 -1.89
C THR A 316 17.18 -0.68 -0.94
N GLU A 317 16.02 -0.84 -0.30
CA GLU A 317 15.52 0.05 0.77
C GLU A 317 14.80 -0.78 1.84
N GLU A 318 14.68 -0.25 3.06
CA GLU A 318 13.86 -0.90 4.07
C GLU A 318 12.40 -0.98 3.64
N LEU A 319 11.78 -2.16 3.82
CA LEU A 319 10.39 -2.33 3.44
C LEU A 319 9.48 -1.45 4.29
N SER A 320 8.71 -0.60 3.60
CA SER A 320 7.58 0.09 4.21
C SER A 320 6.54 -0.90 4.75
N TRP A 321 5.70 -0.44 5.68
CA TRP A 321 4.58 -1.24 6.16
C TRP A 321 3.61 -1.66 5.04
N ASP A 322 3.42 -0.82 4.02
CA ASP A 322 2.56 -1.12 2.89
C ASP A 322 3.18 -2.23 2.01
N SER A 323 4.49 -2.18 1.75
CA SER A 323 5.20 -3.26 1.04
C SER A 323 5.16 -4.59 1.80
N ARG A 324 5.37 -4.56 3.13
CA ARG A 324 5.23 -5.76 3.98
C ARG A 324 3.81 -6.30 3.96
N THR A 325 2.81 -5.43 3.95
CA THR A 325 1.40 -5.80 3.84
C THR A 325 1.15 -6.56 2.54
N GLU A 326 1.60 -6.01 1.41
CA GLU A 326 1.37 -6.64 0.09
C GLU A 326 2.08 -7.99 -0.05
N ILE A 327 3.33 -8.12 0.43
CA ILE A 327 4.06 -9.39 0.41
C ILE A 327 3.37 -10.42 1.33
N SER A 328 2.99 -10.02 2.55
CA SER A 328 2.41 -10.93 3.56
C SER A 328 1.03 -11.49 3.18
N ARG A 329 0.35 -10.90 2.18
CA ARG A 329 -0.91 -11.46 1.64
C ARG A 329 -0.71 -12.80 0.94
N PHE A 330 0.49 -13.06 0.43
CA PHE A 330 0.80 -14.21 -0.42
C PHE A 330 1.94 -15.07 0.15
N LEU A 331 2.75 -14.52 1.06
CA LEU A 331 3.87 -15.23 1.69
C LEU A 331 3.44 -15.89 2.99
N ALA A 332 3.67 -17.20 3.11
CA ALA A 332 3.42 -17.92 4.35
C ALA A 332 4.41 -17.49 5.45
N ALA A 333 4.01 -17.66 6.71
CA ALA A 333 4.88 -17.33 7.84
C ALA A 333 6.17 -18.18 7.83
N ASP A 334 7.26 -17.61 8.35
CA ASP A 334 8.55 -18.27 8.56
C ASP A 334 9.23 -18.86 7.31
N GLU A 335 8.87 -18.41 6.11
CA GLU A 335 9.56 -18.78 4.86
C GLU A 335 10.79 -17.92 4.59
N CYS A 336 10.74 -16.62 4.92
CA CYS A 336 11.86 -15.71 4.83
C CYS A 336 11.71 -14.53 5.80
N SER A 337 12.77 -13.75 5.97
CA SER A 337 12.74 -12.55 6.80
C SER A 337 12.46 -11.29 5.97
N LEU A 338 11.36 -10.60 6.27
CA LEU A 338 11.01 -9.29 5.68
C LEU A 338 11.65 -8.09 6.40
N THR A 339 12.32 -8.31 7.53
CA THR A 339 12.75 -7.22 8.44
C THR A 339 14.25 -7.17 8.72
N THR A 340 14.99 -8.24 8.42
CA THR A 340 16.44 -8.31 8.63
C THR A 340 17.20 -8.33 7.30
N GLY A 341 18.52 -8.46 7.37
CA GLY A 341 19.40 -8.58 6.21
C GLY A 341 19.98 -7.27 5.69
N PRO A 342 20.91 -7.36 4.72
CA PRO A 342 21.53 -6.20 4.12
C PRO A 342 20.51 -5.38 3.31
N VAL A 343 20.74 -4.07 3.26
CA VAL A 343 20.07 -3.14 2.35
C VAL A 343 21.11 -2.72 1.32
N PHE A 344 20.84 -3.02 0.05
CA PHE A 344 21.75 -2.74 -1.05
C PHE A 344 21.61 -1.28 -1.51
N ASN A 345 22.24 -0.40 -0.75
CA ASN A 345 22.41 1.02 -1.05
C ASN A 345 23.77 1.53 -0.52
N ASP A 346 24.18 2.73 -0.94
CA ASP A 346 25.45 3.36 -0.55
C ASP A 346 25.29 4.54 0.43
N TYR A 347 24.07 4.82 0.85
CA TYR A 347 23.74 5.86 1.83
C TYR A 347 23.24 5.25 3.14
N TYR A 348 23.46 5.96 4.25
CA TYR A 348 22.83 5.60 5.51
C TYR A 348 21.35 6.00 5.45
N SER A 349 20.47 5.07 5.11
CA SER A 349 19.07 5.19 5.52
C SER A 349 19.06 5.06 7.04
N GLY A 350 18.61 6.11 7.73
CA GLY A 350 18.40 6.02 9.17
C GLY A 350 17.47 4.84 9.42
N SER A 351 17.86 3.91 10.30
CA SER A 351 16.96 2.89 10.79
C SER A 351 15.83 3.62 11.49
N THR A 352 14.75 3.90 10.77
CA THR A 352 13.45 3.94 11.42
C THR A 352 13.22 2.50 11.82
N SER A 353 13.71 2.18 13.03
CA SER A 353 13.14 1.08 13.79
C SER A 353 11.64 1.21 13.61
N PRO A 354 10.91 0.15 13.25
CA PRO A 354 9.46 0.24 13.25
C PRO A 354 9.09 0.89 14.57
N GLU A 355 8.29 1.95 14.53
CA GLU A 355 7.53 2.33 15.71
C GLU A 355 6.77 1.05 16.07
N VAL A 356 7.38 0.26 16.96
CA VAL A 356 6.65 -0.65 17.81
C VAL A 356 5.80 0.33 18.57
N VAL A 357 4.59 0.53 18.07
CA VAL A 357 3.52 1.02 18.90
C VAL A 357 3.41 -0.08 19.94
N GLU A 358 4.17 0.05 21.04
CA GLU A 358 3.97 -0.79 22.20
C GLU A 358 2.47 -0.74 22.43
N ALA A 359 1.86 -1.92 22.46
CA ALA A 359 0.49 -2.06 22.87
C ALA A 359 0.44 -1.45 24.28
N GLY A 360 0.01 -0.18 24.33
CA GLY A 360 -0.15 0.55 25.57
C GLY A 360 -0.97 -0.36 26.47
N THR A 361 -0.42 -0.61 27.65
CA THR A 361 -1.09 -1.30 28.74
C THR A 361 -2.52 -0.77 28.79
N PRO A 362 -3.56 -1.64 28.86
CA PRO A 362 -4.93 -1.18 28.76
C PRO A 362 -5.20 -0.24 29.93
N GLU A 363 -5.17 1.07 29.68
CA GLU A 363 -5.94 1.99 30.49
C GLU A 363 -7.39 1.52 30.34
N SER A 364 -7.98 1.18 31.48
CA SER A 364 -9.38 0.86 31.60
C SER A 364 -10.16 1.90 30.81
N GLY A 365 -10.69 1.50 29.66
CA GLY A 365 -11.48 2.38 28.82
C GLY A 365 -12.59 2.94 29.69
N GLU A 366 -12.56 4.24 29.92
CA GLU A 366 -13.77 4.95 30.31
C GLU A 366 -14.83 4.57 29.28
N GLU A 367 -15.94 4.03 29.78
CA GLU A 367 -17.11 3.78 28.96
C GLU A 367 -17.39 5.05 28.17
N PRO A 368 -17.60 4.98 26.84
CA PRO A 368 -18.13 6.13 26.13
C PRO A 368 -19.50 6.39 26.74
N SER A 369 -19.57 7.46 27.54
CA SER A 369 -20.81 7.93 28.12
C SER A 369 -21.82 8.06 26.99
N ALA A 370 -23.02 7.51 27.21
CA ALA A 370 -24.21 7.85 26.42
C ALA A 370 -24.23 9.37 26.15
N PRO A 371 -24.78 9.85 25.02
CA PRO A 371 -24.78 11.26 24.68
C PRO A 371 -25.16 12.05 25.92
N ILE A 372 -24.19 12.82 26.44
CA ILE A 372 -24.35 13.57 27.67
C ILE A 372 -25.51 14.52 27.37
N GLY A 373 -26.67 14.22 27.96
CA GLY A 373 -27.75 15.18 28.04
C GLY A 373 -27.12 16.42 28.65
N ALA A 374 -27.12 17.52 27.88
CA ALA A 374 -26.41 18.75 28.21
C ALA A 374 -26.46 18.98 29.72
N GLU A 375 -25.30 18.97 30.39
CA GLU A 375 -25.24 19.52 31.74
C GLU A 375 -25.72 20.96 31.60
N ASN A 376 -26.94 21.20 32.04
CA ASN A 376 -27.53 22.51 31.96
C ASN A 376 -26.93 23.31 33.12
N ALA A 377 -25.67 23.72 32.97
CA ALA A 377 -25.05 24.62 33.92
C ALA A 377 -25.81 25.94 33.89
N VAL A 378 -26.08 26.50 35.08
CA VAL A 378 -26.68 27.84 35.22
C VAL A 378 -25.85 28.83 34.41
N ARG A 379 -26.50 29.55 33.48
CA ARG A 379 -25.85 30.55 32.63
C ARG A 379 -26.71 31.78 32.46
N GLN A 380 -26.09 32.85 31.97
CA GLN A 380 -26.78 34.08 31.62
C GLN A 380 -27.39 33.97 30.22
N TRP A 381 -28.73 34.09 30.15
CA TRP A 381 -29.53 34.11 28.94
C TRP A 381 -29.87 35.55 28.58
N THR A 382 -29.68 35.93 27.32
CA THR A 382 -29.93 37.29 26.82
C THR A 382 -31.18 37.31 25.95
N LEU A 383 -32.07 38.26 26.24
CA LEU A 383 -33.25 38.56 25.46
C LEU A 383 -32.90 39.51 24.31
N ALA A 384 -33.70 39.50 23.24
CA ALA A 384 -33.53 40.34 22.06
C ALA A 384 -33.62 41.85 22.38
N ASP A 385 -34.19 42.22 23.53
CA ASP A 385 -34.27 43.58 24.04
C ASP A 385 -33.12 43.97 24.99
N GLY A 386 -32.12 43.11 25.15
CA GLY A 386 -30.93 43.34 25.97
C GLY A 386 -31.08 42.98 27.45
N ARG A 387 -32.26 42.57 27.91
CA ARG A 387 -32.43 42.04 29.28
C ARG A 387 -31.77 40.67 29.40
N SER A 388 -31.39 40.29 30.61
CA SER A 388 -30.81 38.96 30.86
C SER A 388 -31.42 38.24 32.06
N VAL A 389 -31.36 36.91 32.02
CA VAL A 389 -31.86 36.00 33.05
C VAL A 389 -30.80 34.96 33.33
N GLU A 390 -30.45 34.77 34.60
CA GLU A 390 -29.56 33.69 35.02
C GLU A 390 -30.40 32.47 35.40
N ALA A 391 -30.21 31.39 34.64
CA ALA A 391 -31.01 30.17 34.79
C ALA A 391 -30.35 28.97 34.10
N GLU A 392 -30.79 27.78 34.48
CA GLU A 392 -30.55 26.51 33.83
C GLU A 392 -31.55 26.32 32.66
N PHE A 393 -31.12 25.79 31.51
CA PHE A 393 -32.07 25.38 30.46
C PHE A 393 -32.69 24.04 30.81
N VAL A 394 -34.01 23.91 30.80
CA VAL A 394 -34.68 22.64 31.10
C VAL A 394 -35.08 21.92 29.82
N THR A 395 -35.82 22.61 28.95
CA THR A 395 -36.33 22.04 27.70
C THR A 395 -36.91 23.12 26.79
N GLU A 396 -37.26 22.76 25.56
CA GLU A 396 -38.03 23.60 24.65
C GLU A 396 -39.36 22.92 24.32
N ILE A 397 -40.47 23.61 24.58
CA ILE A 397 -41.83 23.12 24.33
C ILE A 397 -42.65 24.22 23.63
N ALA A 398 -43.24 23.86 22.48
CA ALA A 398 -44.16 24.71 21.73
C ALA A 398 -43.60 26.11 21.38
N GLY A 399 -42.33 26.18 20.98
CA GLY A 399 -41.63 27.41 20.60
C GLY A 399 -41.15 28.25 21.78
N ARG A 400 -41.11 27.69 22.99
CA ARG A 400 -40.68 28.38 24.21
C ARG A 400 -39.58 27.61 24.92
N ALA A 401 -38.49 28.30 25.24
CA ALA A 401 -37.47 27.83 26.16
C ALA A 401 -38.01 27.84 27.59
N VAL A 402 -37.90 26.72 28.29
CA VAL A 402 -38.18 26.61 29.71
C VAL A 402 -36.84 26.70 30.43
N LEU A 403 -36.67 27.76 31.23
CA LEU A 403 -35.47 28.00 32.02
C LEU A 403 -35.81 27.90 33.51
N GLU A 404 -34.96 27.30 34.32
CA GLU A 404 -35.15 27.19 35.77
C GLU A 404 -34.09 28.02 36.50
N ASN A 405 -34.51 28.98 37.32
CA ASN A 405 -33.56 29.79 38.08
C ASN A 405 -33.08 29.06 39.35
N ALA A 406 -32.07 29.62 40.03
CA ALA A 406 -31.52 29.06 41.27
C ALA A 406 -32.53 28.88 42.43
N LYS A 407 -33.75 29.41 42.31
CA LYS A 407 -34.84 29.26 43.28
C LYS A 407 -35.85 28.18 42.87
N GLY A 408 -35.57 27.38 41.85
CA GLY A 408 -36.46 26.34 41.30
C GLY A 408 -37.66 26.89 40.53
N LYS A 409 -37.67 28.19 40.18
CA LYS A 409 -38.78 28.78 39.43
C LYS A 409 -38.55 28.65 37.94
N GLN A 410 -39.50 28.02 37.25
CA GLN A 410 -39.51 27.94 35.80
C GLN A 410 -39.98 29.24 35.13
N ILE A 411 -39.24 29.67 34.12
CA ILE A 411 -39.45 30.86 33.30
C ILE A 411 -39.59 30.39 31.85
N LYS A 412 -40.70 30.70 31.21
CA LYS A 412 -40.96 30.30 29.81
C LYS A 412 -40.75 31.49 28.89
N ILE A 413 -39.73 31.42 28.03
CA ILE A 413 -39.35 32.50 27.12
C ILE A 413 -39.59 32.05 25.67
N PRO A 414 -40.41 32.76 24.88
CA PRO A 414 -40.52 32.49 23.44
C PRO A 414 -39.16 32.51 22.74
N MET A 415 -38.86 31.51 21.90
CA MET A 415 -37.57 31.38 21.21
C MET A 415 -37.19 32.61 20.36
N LYS A 416 -38.20 33.33 19.84
CA LYS A 416 -38.01 34.58 19.08
C LYS A 416 -37.55 35.77 19.94
N GLN A 417 -37.76 35.72 21.25
CA GLN A 417 -37.36 36.75 22.20
C GLN A 417 -35.96 36.52 22.76
N LEU A 418 -35.34 35.37 22.50
CA LEU A 418 -33.94 35.12 22.86
C LEU A 418 -33.00 35.74 21.82
N SER A 419 -31.79 36.10 22.28
CA SER A 419 -30.68 36.46 21.39
C SER A 419 -30.41 35.33 20.39
N GLU A 420 -29.81 35.66 19.25
CA GLU A 420 -29.43 34.64 18.26
C GLU A 420 -28.47 33.59 18.82
N ALA A 421 -27.51 34.03 19.65
CA ALA A 421 -26.55 33.15 20.31
C ALA A 421 -27.24 32.16 21.26
N ASP A 422 -28.16 32.63 22.10
CA ASP A 422 -28.86 31.79 23.07
C ASP A 422 -29.89 30.88 22.42
N ARG A 423 -30.58 31.36 21.38
CA ARG A 423 -31.44 30.53 20.56
C ARG A 423 -30.64 29.41 19.91
N SER A 424 -29.46 29.71 19.39
CA SER A 424 -28.59 28.72 18.76
C SER A 424 -28.07 27.70 19.77
N HIS A 425 -27.67 28.16 20.96
CA HIS A 425 -27.27 27.30 22.07
C HIS A 425 -28.37 26.30 22.43
N ILE A 426 -29.62 26.74 22.59
CA ILE A 426 -30.75 25.85 22.90
C ILE A 426 -30.97 24.83 21.79
N LEU A 427 -30.97 25.25 20.53
CA LEU A 427 -31.24 24.34 19.43
C LEU A 427 -30.11 23.31 19.25
N LEU A 428 -28.85 23.68 19.50
CA LEU A 428 -27.71 22.76 19.53
C LEU A 428 -27.75 21.83 20.75
N SER A 429 -28.33 22.26 21.87
CA SER A 429 -28.49 21.44 23.08
C SER A 429 -29.54 20.34 22.92
N ILE A 430 -30.38 20.41 21.88
CA ILE A 430 -31.35 19.37 21.58
C ILE A 430 -31.19 18.88 20.14
N PRO A 431 -30.29 17.90 19.90
CA PRO A 431 -29.99 17.43 18.56
C PRO A 431 -31.21 16.82 17.86
N PRO A 432 -31.25 16.84 16.52
CA PRO A 432 -32.33 16.25 15.76
C PRO A 432 -32.30 14.72 15.88
N THR A 433 -33.48 14.10 15.85
CA THR A 433 -33.57 12.65 15.62
C THR A 433 -33.30 12.39 14.14
N LEU A 434 -32.35 11.49 13.87
CA LEU A 434 -31.89 11.15 12.53
C LEU A 434 -32.14 9.66 12.24
N ASP A 435 -32.64 9.38 11.05
CA ASP A 435 -32.63 8.07 10.44
C ASP A 435 -31.43 7.97 9.48
N ILE A 436 -30.52 7.03 9.75
CA ILE A 436 -29.27 6.84 9.00
C ILE A 436 -29.37 5.52 8.26
N ASN A 437 -29.46 5.52 6.93
CA ASN A 437 -29.59 4.33 6.10
C ASN A 437 -28.34 4.09 5.26
N PHE A 438 -27.59 3.05 5.62
CA PHE A 438 -26.45 2.56 4.85
C PHE A 438 -26.89 1.56 3.77
N ALA A 439 -26.34 1.69 2.58
CA ALA A 439 -26.62 0.81 1.46
C ALA A 439 -25.36 0.53 0.64
N LYS A 440 -25.34 -0.61 -0.05
CA LYS A 440 -24.28 -1.02 -0.97
C LYS A 440 -24.88 -1.47 -2.29
N THR A 441 -24.21 -1.17 -3.39
CA THR A 441 -24.53 -1.69 -4.72
C THR A 441 -23.33 -2.45 -5.27
N THR A 442 -23.57 -3.52 -6.03
CA THR A 442 -22.50 -4.38 -6.54
C THR A 442 -22.52 -4.50 -8.05
N ARG A 443 -21.34 -4.57 -8.66
CA ARG A 443 -21.14 -4.94 -10.07
C ARG A 443 -20.05 -6.00 -10.14
N GLN A 444 -20.24 -7.06 -10.93
CA GLN A 444 -19.17 -8.03 -11.13
C GLN A 444 -17.95 -7.37 -11.79
N SER A 445 -16.77 -7.79 -11.35
CA SER A 445 -15.51 -7.57 -12.05
C SER A 445 -15.25 -8.72 -13.01
N LYS A 446 -14.55 -8.43 -14.10
CA LYS A 446 -14.15 -9.43 -15.10
C LYS A 446 -12.63 -9.61 -15.00
N PHE A 447 -12.19 -10.85 -15.02
CA PHE A 447 -10.79 -11.23 -15.18
C PHE A 447 -10.62 -11.78 -16.60
N GLY A 448 -9.41 -11.71 -17.13
CA GLY A 448 -9.07 -12.29 -18.43
C GLY A 448 -9.32 -13.79 -18.47
N ASP A 449 -9.45 -14.35 -19.68
CA ASP A 449 -9.51 -15.79 -19.86
C ASP A 449 -8.14 -16.40 -19.54
N THR A 450 -8.12 -17.39 -18.66
CA THR A 450 -6.89 -18.08 -18.25
C THR A 450 -6.52 -19.12 -19.30
N TYR A 451 -5.23 -19.26 -19.65
CA TYR A 451 -4.77 -20.26 -20.61
C TYR A 451 -5.23 -21.68 -20.22
N ASN A 452 -6.07 -22.31 -21.04
CA ASN A 452 -6.63 -23.65 -20.80
C ASN A 452 -7.32 -23.86 -19.43
N GLY A 453 -7.74 -22.79 -18.73
CA GLY A 453 -8.31 -22.92 -17.38
C GLY A 453 -7.28 -23.26 -16.29
N SER A 454 -5.99 -23.03 -16.53
CA SER A 454 -4.89 -23.46 -15.67
C SER A 454 -4.78 -22.68 -14.36
N ALA A 455 -5.19 -21.40 -14.35
CA ALA A 455 -5.09 -20.58 -13.14
C ALA A 455 -6.29 -20.80 -12.19
N PRO A 456 -6.07 -20.73 -10.87
CA PRO A 456 -7.16 -20.75 -9.90
C PRO A 456 -8.20 -19.67 -10.20
N PRO A 457 -9.52 -19.97 -10.10
CA PRO A 457 -10.55 -19.01 -10.44
C PRO A 457 -10.48 -17.80 -9.52
N VAL A 458 -10.41 -16.61 -10.13
CA VAL A 458 -10.50 -15.33 -9.42
C VAL A 458 -11.88 -14.74 -9.65
N ARG A 459 -12.48 -14.24 -8.58
CA ARG A 459 -13.77 -13.55 -8.60
C ARG A 459 -13.59 -12.17 -8.02
N GLY A 460 -14.27 -11.20 -8.60
CA GLY A 460 -14.18 -9.81 -8.17
C GLY A 460 -15.54 -9.16 -8.24
N GLN A 461 -15.80 -8.27 -7.30
CA GLN A 461 -17.01 -7.46 -7.29
C GLN A 461 -16.64 -6.04 -6.89
N PHE A 462 -17.05 -5.07 -7.71
CA PHE A 462 -17.05 -3.68 -7.35
C PHE A 462 -18.22 -3.38 -6.42
N TYR A 463 -17.93 -2.74 -5.29
CA TYR A 463 -18.92 -2.25 -4.34
C TYR A 463 -18.92 -0.73 -4.34
N THR A 464 -20.10 -0.12 -4.40
CA THR A 464 -20.26 1.31 -4.09
C THR A 464 -21.07 1.43 -2.81
N PHE A 465 -20.50 2.07 -1.80
CA PHE A 465 -21.12 2.25 -0.49
C PHE A 465 -21.74 3.65 -0.40
N SER A 466 -22.98 3.70 0.07
CA SER A 466 -23.75 4.94 0.15
C SER A 466 -24.49 5.05 1.46
N THR A 467 -24.67 6.28 1.93
CA THR A 467 -25.43 6.55 3.16
C THR A 467 -26.45 7.64 2.88
N ARG A 468 -27.69 7.42 3.32
CA ARG A 468 -28.76 8.41 3.35
C ARG A 468 -29.09 8.78 4.78
N ILE A 469 -29.15 10.06 5.09
CA ILE A 469 -29.49 10.60 6.41
C ILE A 469 -30.77 11.41 6.27
N LYS A 470 -31.78 11.15 7.11
CA LYS A 470 -33.05 11.90 7.12
C LYS A 470 -33.41 12.36 8.53
N LYS A 471 -33.81 13.62 8.67
CA LYS A 471 -34.34 14.15 9.93
C LYS A 471 -35.78 13.69 10.14
N THR A 472 -36.04 12.98 11.23
CA THR A 472 -37.38 12.49 11.58
C THR A 472 -38.05 13.34 12.65
N SER A 473 -37.28 14.10 13.44
CA SER A 473 -37.83 15.05 14.41
C SER A 473 -38.55 16.21 13.71
N LEU A 474 -39.63 16.71 14.32
CA LEU A 474 -40.41 17.84 13.80
C LEU A 474 -39.74 19.19 14.04
N ARG A 475 -38.86 19.29 15.04
CA ARG A 475 -38.19 20.55 15.39
C ARG A 475 -37.28 21.02 14.25
N PRO A 476 -37.27 22.33 13.94
CA PRO A 476 -36.28 22.92 13.04
C PRO A 476 -34.85 22.71 13.56
N TYR A 477 -33.95 22.34 12.66
CA TYR A 477 -32.54 22.22 12.95
C TYR A 477 -31.76 22.65 11.70
N GLU A 478 -31.29 23.89 11.69
CA GLU A 478 -30.71 24.54 10.50
C GLU A 478 -29.17 24.63 10.54
N PHE A 479 -28.56 24.02 11.57
CA PHE A 479 -27.11 23.97 11.72
C PHE A 479 -26.48 23.02 10.70
N GLY A 480 -25.23 23.32 10.36
CA GLY A 480 -24.39 22.40 9.59
C GLY A 480 -24.19 21.10 10.35
N LEU A 481 -24.20 20.01 9.60
CA LEU A 481 -23.86 18.68 10.08
C LEU A 481 -22.68 18.15 9.27
N ALA A 482 -21.89 17.29 9.89
CA ALA A 482 -20.84 16.53 9.22
C ALA A 482 -21.10 15.03 9.39
N ALA A 483 -20.82 14.24 8.36
CA ALA A 483 -20.86 12.78 8.42
C ALA A 483 -19.47 12.20 8.13
N GLU A 484 -19.09 11.19 8.89
CA GLU A 484 -17.99 10.28 8.59
C GLU A 484 -18.56 8.87 8.42
N CYS A 485 -18.20 8.18 7.33
CA CYS A 485 -18.63 6.82 7.03
C CYS A 485 -17.39 5.94 6.83
N PHE A 486 -17.24 4.92 7.67
CA PHE A 486 -16.21 3.91 7.59
C PHE A 486 -16.82 2.61 7.10
N VAL A 487 -16.26 2.03 6.05
CA VAL A 487 -16.70 0.75 5.52
C VAL A 487 -15.65 -0.30 5.80
N ILE A 488 -16.07 -1.40 6.42
CA ILE A 488 -15.19 -2.42 6.96
C ILE A 488 -15.31 -3.70 6.15
N GLY A 489 -14.17 -4.28 5.86
CA GLY A 489 -14.03 -5.60 5.27
C GLY A 489 -13.39 -6.59 6.24
N ASN A 490 -13.53 -7.87 5.93
CA ASN A 490 -12.79 -8.97 6.54
C ASN A 490 -11.99 -9.69 5.45
N GLU A 491 -10.96 -10.40 5.89
CA GLU A 491 -10.28 -11.40 5.07
C GLU A 491 -11.16 -12.63 4.79
N PHE A 492 -10.93 -13.28 3.66
CA PHE A 492 -11.13 -14.72 3.55
C PHE A 492 -9.85 -15.44 4.05
N GLY A 493 -10.02 -16.54 4.79
CA GLY A 493 -8.91 -17.31 5.37
C GLY A 493 -8.30 -16.72 6.65
N GLY A 494 -8.63 -15.47 7.00
CA GLY A 494 -8.06 -14.76 8.15
C GLY A 494 -9.08 -14.12 9.09
N ASP A 495 -8.57 -13.53 10.18
CA ASP A 495 -9.36 -12.85 11.21
C ASP A 495 -9.16 -11.31 11.23
N LYS A 496 -8.29 -10.78 10.35
CA LYS A 496 -8.04 -9.34 10.28
C LYS A 496 -9.14 -8.61 9.51
N LYS A 497 -9.31 -7.34 9.87
CA LYS A 497 -10.25 -6.44 9.22
C LYS A 497 -9.51 -5.47 8.31
N ILE A 498 -10.21 -4.92 7.34
CA ILE A 498 -9.65 -3.96 6.36
C ILE A 498 -10.56 -2.74 6.30
N LEU A 499 -9.99 -1.53 6.27
CA LEU A 499 -10.76 -0.33 5.95
C LEU A 499 -10.96 -0.26 4.43
N LEU A 500 -12.16 -0.57 3.96
CA LEU A 500 -12.48 -0.64 2.52
C LEU A 500 -12.78 0.72 1.90
N ASP A 501 -13.42 1.60 2.67
CA ASP A 501 -13.77 2.95 2.22
C ASP A 501 -13.89 3.87 3.44
N TYR A 502 -13.55 5.13 3.24
CA TYR A 502 -13.69 6.18 4.24
C TYR A 502 -14.16 7.46 3.58
N GLN A 503 -15.36 7.89 3.94
CA GLN A 503 -16.03 9.04 3.35
C GLN A 503 -16.26 10.11 4.41
N LYS A 504 -16.01 11.37 4.08
CA LYS A 504 -16.30 12.52 4.94
C LYS A 504 -17.03 13.59 4.14
N THR A 505 -18.08 14.16 4.71
CA THR A 505 -18.89 15.17 4.04
C THR A 505 -19.59 16.10 5.03
N GLU A 506 -19.94 17.29 4.57
CA GLU A 506 -20.69 18.29 5.33
C GLU A 506 -22.00 18.59 4.59
N PHE A 507 -23.09 18.79 5.33
CA PHE A 507 -24.41 18.95 4.77
C PHE A 507 -25.35 19.73 5.71
N LYS A 508 -26.53 20.09 5.19
CA LYS A 508 -27.65 20.62 5.97
C LYS A 508 -28.92 19.85 5.61
N LEU A 509 -29.82 19.71 6.57
CA LEU A 509 -31.14 19.11 6.37
C LEU A 509 -32.16 20.24 6.33
N THR A 510 -32.62 20.60 5.15
CA THR A 510 -33.49 21.75 4.92
C THR A 510 -34.80 21.32 4.30
N LYS A 511 -35.77 22.24 4.22
CA LYS A 511 -37.05 21.92 3.59
C LYS A 511 -36.87 21.60 2.09
N GLU A 512 -35.92 22.24 1.42
CA GLU A 512 -35.64 22.07 0.00
C GLU A 512 -35.16 20.66 -0.35
N ASN A 513 -34.50 19.97 0.57
CA ASN A 513 -34.02 18.59 0.37
C ASN A 513 -34.88 17.54 1.09
N ASP A 514 -36.13 17.86 1.43
CA ASP A 514 -37.02 16.99 2.22
C ASP A 514 -36.38 16.52 3.53
N TYR A 515 -35.54 17.39 4.11
CA TYR A 515 -34.71 17.10 5.27
C TYR A 515 -33.92 15.80 5.16
N ALA A 516 -33.45 15.48 3.95
CA ALA A 516 -32.68 14.29 3.64
C ALA A 516 -31.42 14.62 2.83
N PHE A 517 -30.35 13.88 3.10
CA PHE A 517 -29.08 13.99 2.42
C PHE A 517 -28.55 12.59 2.06
N LYS A 518 -27.91 12.44 0.90
CA LYS A 518 -27.30 11.17 0.47
C LYS A 518 -25.89 11.45 -0.08
N PHE A 519 -24.95 10.61 0.31
CA PHE A 519 -23.59 10.61 -0.23
C PHE A 519 -23.14 9.18 -0.55
N SER A 520 -22.11 9.04 -1.39
CA SER A 520 -21.59 7.76 -1.84
C SER A 520 -20.10 7.87 -2.13
N GLY A 521 -19.37 6.79 -1.87
CA GLY A 521 -17.94 6.68 -2.15
C GLY A 521 -17.65 6.25 -3.59
N LYS A 522 -16.37 6.10 -3.90
CA LYS A 522 -15.93 5.51 -5.17
C LYS A 522 -16.17 3.99 -5.15
N PRO A 523 -16.31 3.35 -6.33
CA PRO A 523 -16.33 1.89 -6.39
C PRO A 523 -15.04 1.28 -5.80
N VAL A 524 -15.19 0.25 -4.97
CA VAL A 524 -14.09 -0.51 -4.35
C VAL A 524 -14.16 -1.93 -4.85
N GLU A 525 -13.08 -2.47 -5.41
CA GLU A 525 -13.03 -3.86 -5.85
C GLU A 525 -12.68 -4.80 -4.69
N LEU A 526 -13.53 -5.80 -4.46
CA LEU A 526 -13.27 -6.88 -3.52
C LEU A 526 -13.03 -8.16 -4.31
N ILE A 527 -11.83 -8.72 -4.16
CA ILE A 527 -11.37 -9.91 -4.87
C ILE A 527 -11.42 -11.12 -3.93
N ASP A 528 -11.83 -12.26 -4.47
CA ASP A 528 -11.96 -13.57 -3.85
C ASP A 528 -11.26 -14.59 -4.76
N TYR A 529 -10.27 -15.30 -4.22
CA TYR A 529 -9.43 -16.21 -4.99
C TYR A 529 -9.00 -17.39 -4.12
N ASN A 530 -8.51 -18.46 -4.75
CA ASN A 530 -7.86 -19.55 -4.03
C ASN A 530 -6.34 -19.40 -4.14
N LEU A 531 -5.64 -19.64 -3.04
CA LEU A 531 -4.19 -19.73 -2.96
C LEU A 531 -3.86 -21.01 -2.18
N ASN A 532 -3.22 -21.99 -2.82
CA ASN A 532 -2.87 -23.26 -2.18
C ASN A 532 -4.09 -23.94 -1.50
N ASP A 533 -5.21 -24.07 -2.23
CA ASP A 533 -6.50 -24.59 -1.75
C ASP A 533 -7.16 -23.80 -0.60
N GLU A 534 -6.52 -22.73 -0.12
CA GLU A 534 -7.07 -21.79 0.85
C GLU A 534 -7.84 -20.67 0.12
N ARG A 535 -9.09 -20.41 0.53
CA ARG A 535 -9.85 -19.28 0.00
C ARG A 535 -9.39 -17.97 0.64
N ARG A 536 -8.92 -17.04 -0.18
CA ARG A 536 -8.30 -15.76 0.19
C ARG A 536 -8.97 -14.56 -0.47
N GLY A 537 -8.55 -13.37 -0.05
CA GLY A 537 -9.06 -12.10 -0.54
C GLY A 537 -9.88 -11.33 0.49
N LYS A 538 -10.79 -10.48 0.02
CA LYS A 538 -11.50 -9.48 0.84
C LYS A 538 -13.01 -9.62 0.67
N LYS A 539 -13.76 -9.45 1.75
CA LYS A 539 -15.23 -9.38 1.74
C LYS A 539 -15.73 -8.22 2.59
N TYR A 540 -16.84 -7.62 2.20
CA TYR A 540 -17.54 -6.64 3.05
C TYR A 540 -18.00 -7.30 4.36
N SER A 541 -17.76 -6.64 5.49
CA SER A 541 -18.17 -7.15 6.81
C SER A 541 -19.00 -6.17 7.63
N GLY A 542 -18.90 -4.87 7.41
CA GLY A 542 -19.68 -3.92 8.18
C GLY A 542 -19.43 -2.46 7.84
N PHE A 543 -19.98 -1.58 8.66
CA PHE A 543 -19.83 -0.14 8.56
C PHE A 543 -19.97 0.56 9.92
N LEU A 544 -19.53 1.82 9.98
CA LEU A 544 -19.84 2.80 11.01
C LEU A 544 -20.11 4.15 10.33
N VAL A 545 -21.25 4.77 10.63
CA VAL A 545 -21.55 6.16 10.26
C VAL A 545 -21.70 6.97 11.53
N VAL A 546 -20.96 8.07 11.66
CA VAL A 546 -21.08 9.03 12.76
C VAL A 546 -21.48 10.40 12.22
N ILE A 547 -22.42 11.05 12.90
CA ILE A 547 -22.91 12.39 12.56
C ILE A 547 -22.50 13.36 13.65
N LYS A 548 -21.87 14.46 13.25
CA LYS A 548 -21.47 15.55 14.11
C LYS A 548 -22.27 16.81 13.81
N ASP A 549 -22.47 17.61 14.84
CA ASP A 549 -22.97 18.97 14.66
C ASP A 549 -21.85 19.98 14.37
N SER A 550 -22.21 21.27 14.30
CA SER A 550 -21.27 22.36 14.04
C SER A 550 -20.25 22.62 15.15
N ARG A 551 -20.42 22.03 16.35
CA ARG A 551 -19.44 22.07 17.44
C ARG A 551 -18.41 20.94 17.32
N GLY A 552 -18.67 19.96 16.46
CA GLY A 552 -17.87 18.74 16.33
C GLY A 552 -18.33 17.61 17.23
N GLU A 553 -19.40 17.81 18.01
CA GLU A 553 -19.97 16.82 18.92
C GLU A 553 -20.73 15.76 18.15
N ILE A 554 -20.55 14.48 18.51
CA ILE A 554 -21.27 13.37 17.90
C ILE A 554 -22.70 13.35 18.45
N ILE A 555 -23.67 13.59 17.57
CA ILE A 555 -25.09 13.69 17.95
C ILE A 555 -25.91 12.45 17.55
N ALA A 556 -25.38 11.62 16.64
CA ALA A 556 -25.98 10.36 16.22
C ALA A 556 -24.94 9.47 15.56
N TYR A 557 -25.14 8.15 15.63
CA TYR A 557 -24.37 7.19 14.85
C TYR A 557 -25.21 5.97 14.51
N ARG A 558 -24.77 5.22 13.49
CA ARG A 558 -25.27 3.88 13.19
C ARG A 558 -24.09 2.99 12.86
N THR A 559 -24.05 1.81 13.45
CA THR A 559 -22.95 0.86 13.26
C THR A 559 -23.45 -0.56 13.07
N SER A 560 -22.65 -1.36 12.38
CA SER A 560 -22.77 -2.82 12.36
C SER A 560 -22.18 -3.49 13.61
N SER A 561 -21.31 -2.79 14.34
CA SER A 561 -20.63 -3.30 15.54
C SER A 561 -20.24 -2.16 16.46
N GLU A 562 -20.65 -2.24 17.73
CA GLU A 562 -20.32 -1.21 18.75
C GLU A 562 -18.81 -1.09 18.99
N ASN A 563 -18.04 -2.15 18.74
CA ASN A 563 -16.59 -2.11 18.86
C ASN A 563 -15.94 -1.05 17.94
N LEU A 564 -16.52 -0.82 16.75
CA LEU A 564 -16.02 0.21 15.83
C LEU A 564 -16.21 1.62 16.40
N TYR A 565 -17.35 1.86 17.05
CA TYR A 565 -17.65 3.16 17.67
C TYR A 565 -16.77 3.39 18.90
N ARG A 566 -16.63 2.38 19.77
CA ARG A 566 -15.72 2.45 20.95
C ARG A 566 -14.27 2.78 20.56
N ASN A 567 -13.82 2.30 19.41
CA ASN A 567 -12.46 2.53 18.90
C ASN A 567 -12.39 3.58 17.77
N LEU A 568 -13.37 4.50 17.69
CA LEU A 568 -13.47 5.48 16.59
C LEU A 568 -12.20 6.32 16.39
N ASN A 569 -11.51 6.68 17.47
CA ASN A 569 -10.28 7.47 17.38
C ASN A 569 -9.13 6.69 16.73
N SER A 570 -9.02 5.38 17.00
CA SER A 570 -8.07 4.50 16.31
C SER A 570 -8.47 4.32 14.85
N LEU A 571 -9.76 4.11 14.57
CA LEU A 571 -10.30 3.94 13.23
C LEU A 571 -10.02 5.16 12.32
N ARG A 572 -10.11 6.38 12.85
CA ARG A 572 -9.78 7.64 12.14
C ARG A 572 -8.31 7.76 11.71
N LYS A 573 -7.41 7.01 12.34
CA LYS A 573 -5.97 7.00 12.00
C LYS A 573 -5.65 6.03 10.85
N LEU A 574 -6.58 5.12 10.52
CA LEU A 574 -6.38 4.15 9.46
C LEU A 574 -6.58 4.79 8.08
N LYS A 575 -5.78 4.33 7.11
CA LYS A 575 -5.98 4.63 5.69
C LYS A 575 -6.79 3.53 5.03
N VAL A 576 -7.50 3.87 3.96
CA VAL A 576 -8.17 2.88 3.11
C VAL A 576 -7.14 1.87 2.61
N GLY A 577 -7.51 0.60 2.62
CA GLY A 577 -6.63 -0.53 2.28
C GLY A 577 -5.86 -1.12 3.47
N TRP A 578 -5.72 -0.41 4.59
CA TRP A 578 -4.99 -0.93 5.74
C TRP A 578 -5.75 -2.02 6.49
N TYR A 579 -4.99 -3.03 6.91
CA TYR A 579 -5.46 -4.07 7.81
C TYR A 579 -5.39 -3.59 9.26
N PHE A 580 -6.33 -4.07 10.08
CA PHE A 580 -6.40 -3.73 11.48
C PHE A 580 -6.99 -4.85 12.35
N ASP A 581 -6.64 -4.82 13.63
CA ASP A 581 -7.04 -5.80 14.64
C ASP A 581 -8.37 -5.46 15.34
N ARG A 582 -8.68 -6.11 16.47
CA ARG A 582 -9.94 -5.85 17.20
C ARG A 582 -9.94 -4.48 17.89
N GLN A 583 -8.79 -3.88 18.12
CA GLN A 583 -8.60 -2.57 18.74
C GLN A 583 -8.55 -1.45 17.70
N CYS A 584 -8.77 -1.77 16.42
CA CYS A 584 -8.61 -0.83 15.31
C CYS A 584 -7.18 -0.28 15.19
N ALA A 585 -6.17 -1.02 15.68
CA ALA A 585 -4.77 -0.72 15.46
C ALA A 585 -4.31 -1.36 14.14
N ARG A 586 -3.45 -0.65 13.39
CA ARG A 586 -2.90 -1.13 12.12
C ARG A 586 -2.12 -2.43 12.37
N CYS A 587 -2.33 -3.43 11.53
CA CYS A 587 -1.60 -4.70 11.58
C CYS A 587 -1.27 -5.21 10.17
N LEU A 588 -0.51 -6.31 10.09
CA LEU A 588 -0.31 -7.07 8.86
C LEU A 588 -1.53 -8.00 8.61
N PRO A 589 -1.75 -8.43 7.36
CA PRO A 589 -2.76 -9.43 7.02
C PRO A 589 -2.43 -10.78 7.67
N THR A 590 -3.42 -11.69 7.69
CA THR A 590 -3.18 -13.08 8.11
C THR A 590 -2.34 -13.78 7.03
N PRO A 591 -1.15 -14.34 7.33
CA PRO A 591 -0.36 -15.07 6.35
C PRO A 591 -1.11 -16.32 5.84
N PRO A 592 -0.96 -16.71 4.56
CA PRO A 592 -1.46 -17.98 4.06
C PRO A 592 -0.91 -19.20 4.76
N GLU A 593 -1.69 -20.28 4.65
CA GLU A 593 -1.15 -21.60 4.87
C GLU A 593 -0.04 -21.88 3.85
N PRO A 594 1.07 -22.45 4.32
CA PRO A 594 2.17 -22.76 3.43
C PRO A 594 1.83 -23.84 2.39
N PHE A 595 2.48 -23.78 1.23
CA PHE A 595 2.40 -24.88 0.25
C PHE A 595 2.91 -26.18 0.85
N VAL A 596 2.08 -27.24 0.75
CA VAL A 596 2.36 -28.57 1.30
C VAL A 596 2.95 -29.49 0.23
N ASN A 597 2.38 -29.43 -0.98
CA ASN A 597 2.87 -30.15 -2.14
C ASN A 597 3.83 -29.26 -2.91
N VAL A 598 5.12 -29.44 -2.65
CA VAL A 598 6.18 -28.77 -3.40
C VAL A 598 6.73 -29.74 -4.42
N TYR A 599 6.75 -29.33 -5.67
CA TYR A 599 7.27 -30.15 -6.73
C TYR A 599 8.81 -30.18 -6.68
N ASN A 600 9.39 -31.32 -7.01
CA ASN A 600 10.82 -31.39 -7.28
C ASN A 600 11.03 -30.83 -8.70
N ASN A 601 11.48 -29.57 -8.82
CA ASN A 601 11.99 -29.09 -10.11
C ASN A 601 13.37 -29.66 -10.42
#